data_AF-A0A356P9J9-F1
#
_entry.id   AF-A0A356P9J9-F1
#
_cell.length_a   1.000
_cell.length_b   1.000
_cell.length_c   1.000
_cell.angle_alpha   90.00
_cell.angle_beta   90.00
_cell.angle_gamma   90.00
#
_symmetry.space_group_name_H-M   'P 1'
#
loop_
_entity.id
_entity.type
_entity.pdbx_description
1 polymer ?
#
loop_
_entity_poly.entity_id
_entity_poly.type
_entity_poly.pdbx_seq_one_letter_code
_entity_poly.pdbx_strand_id
1 'polypeptide(L)' 'HKIIRGQRPKDLPIETPEELVFSVNLRTAQQLGVHLTPNVLSFADQVI' A
#
# COMPACT_ATOMS: atom_id res chain seq x y z
N HIS A 1 9.08 5.19 -18.16
CA HIS A 1 9.70 5.57 -19.47
C HIS A 1 10.27 7.00 -19.55
N LYS A 2 10.33 7.79 -18.48
CA LYS A 2 10.74 9.22 -18.52
C LYS A 2 12.26 9.41 -18.60
N ILE A 3 13.01 8.76 -17.69
CA ILE A 3 14.48 8.84 -17.61
C ILE A 3 15.14 8.21 -18.84
N ILE A 4 14.69 7.02 -19.24
CA ILE A 4 15.21 6.29 -20.41
C ILE A 4 14.96 7.01 -21.76
N ARG A 5 14.08 8.03 -21.78
CA ARG A 5 13.85 8.90 -22.94
C ARG A 5 14.66 10.21 -22.87
N GLY A 6 15.62 10.33 -21.95
CA GLY A 6 16.56 11.45 -21.86
C GLY A 6 16.16 12.56 -20.88
N GLN A 7 15.07 12.39 -20.13
CA GLN A 7 14.68 13.37 -19.12
C GLN A 7 15.63 13.30 -17.92
N ARG A 8 16.27 14.43 -17.57
CA ARG A 8 17.26 14.48 -16.48
C ARG A 8 16.55 14.25 -15.14
N PRO A 9 17.02 13.35 -14.26
CA PRO A 9 16.36 13.06 -12.99
C PRO A 9 16.10 14.29 -12.11
N LYS A 10 17.01 15.26 -12.12
CA LYS A 10 16.88 16.52 -11.33
C LYS A 10 15.74 17.44 -11.78
N ASP A 11 15.24 17.26 -13.00
CA ASP A 11 14.14 18.06 -13.56
C ASP A 11 12.79 17.35 -13.45
N LEU A 12 12.77 16.10 -12.97
CA LEU A 12 11.54 15.35 -12.76
C LEU A 12 10.85 15.82 -11.48
N PRO A 13 9.54 16.11 -11.51
CA PRO A 13 8.80 16.34 -10.28
C PRO A 13 8.75 15.05 -9.47
N ILE A 14 8.71 15.17 -8.14
CA ILE A 14 8.44 14.05 -7.26
C ILE A 14 6.98 13.65 -7.45
N GLU A 15 6.75 12.41 -7.86
CA GLU A 15 5.40 11.85 -8.01
C GLU A 15 4.94 11.28 -6.66
N THR A 16 3.72 11.64 -6.26
CA THR A 16 3.04 11.05 -5.10
C THR A 16 2.08 9.97 -5.57
N PRO A 17 1.83 8.92 -4.77
CA PRO A 17 0.83 7.92 -5.11
C PRO A 17 -0.55 8.58 -5.26
N GLU A 18 -1.30 8.18 -6.28
CA GLU A 18 -2.66 8.66 -6.52
C GLU A 18 -3.65 8.05 -5.52
N GLU A 19 -3.38 6.82 -5.07
CA GLU A 19 -4.22 6.07 -4.14
C GLU A 19 -3.35 5.32 -3.12
N LEU A 20 -3.85 5.23 -1.89
CA LEU A 20 -3.29 4.39 -0.84
C LEU A 20 -4.34 3.34 -0.48
N VAL A 21 -3.90 2.08 -0.42
CA VAL A 21 -4.76 0.94 -0.10
C VAL A 21 -4.32 0.34 1.22
N PHE A 22 -5.25 0.20 2.16
CA PHE A 22 -5.04 -0.51 3.39
C PHE A 22 -5.54 -1.96 3.26
N SER A 23 -4.61 -2.91 3.14
CA SER A 23 -4.91 -4.34 3.04
C SER A 23 -4.48 -5.12 4.28
N VAL A 24 -5.28 -6.10 4.68
CA VAL A 24 -5.03 -6.94 5.87
C VAL A 24 -4.98 -8.41 5.49
N ASN A 25 -3.90 -9.11 5.84
CA ASN A 25 -3.82 -10.58 5.71
C ASN A 25 -4.31 -11.27 6.99
N LEU A 26 -5.55 -11.78 6.99
CA LEU A 26 -6.15 -12.42 8.15
C LEU A 26 -5.51 -13.76 8.48
N ARG A 27 -5.12 -14.53 7.45
CA ARG A 27 -4.47 -15.83 7.67
C ARG A 27 -3.16 -15.66 8.42
N THR A 28 -2.32 -14.72 8.00
CA THR A 28 -1.05 -14.42 8.65
C THR A 28 -1.28 -13.83 10.04
N ALA A 29 -2.24 -12.92 10.21
CA ALA A 29 -2.57 -12.38 11.53
C ALA A 29 -2.94 -13.48 12.53
N GLN A 30 -3.77 -14.44 12.12
CA GLN A 30 -4.14 -15.60 12.95
C GLN A 30 -2.93 -16.49 13.28
N GLN A 31 -2.07 -16.79 12.30
CA GLN A 31 -0.86 -17.59 12.52
C GLN A 31 0.14 -16.92 13.47
N LEU A 32 0.21 -15.58 13.46
CA LEU A 32 1.05 -14.80 14.36
C LEU A 32 0.40 -14.52 15.72
N GLY A 33 -0.83 -14.99 15.96
CA GLY A 33 -1.56 -14.72 17.20
C GLY A 33 -2.01 -13.27 17.35
N VAL A 34 -2.07 -12.51 16.26
CA VAL A 34 -2.52 -11.12 16.25
C VAL A 34 -4.05 -11.10 16.14
N HIS A 35 -4.71 -10.69 17.22
CA HIS A 35 -6.16 -10.53 17.26
C HIS A 35 -6.58 -9.16 16.74
N LEU A 36 -7.13 -9.12 15.52
CA LEU A 36 -7.67 -7.92 14.90
C LEU A 36 -9.14 -7.76 15.28
N THR A 37 -9.52 -6.56 15.71
CA THR A 37 -10.91 -6.25 16.04
C THR A 37 -11.73 -5.97 14.76
N PRO A 38 -13.06 -6.20 14.76
CA PRO A 38 -13.92 -5.89 13.62
C PRO A 38 -13.80 -4.43 13.15
N ASN A 39 -13.59 -3.49 14.07
CA ASN A 39 -13.40 -2.09 13.74
C ASN A 39 -12.13 -1.83 12.92
N VAL A 40 -11.05 -2.60 13.12
CA VAL A 40 -9.83 -2.45 12.31
C VAL A 40 -10.08 -2.99 10.90
N LEU A 41 -10.79 -4.11 10.78
CA LEU A 41 -11.10 -4.72 9.49
C LEU A 41 -12.08 -3.88 8.67
N SER A 42 -12.98 -3.12 9.32
CA SER A 42 -13.90 -2.23 8.61
C SER A 42 -13.22 -1.06 7.90
N PHE A 43 -11.99 -0.72 8.29
CA PHE A 43 -11.19 0.29 7.60
C PHE A 43 -10.39 -0.28 6.43
N ALA A 44 -10.24 -1.61 6.34
CA ALA A 44 -9.44 -2.23 5.31
C ALA A 44 -10.20 -2.19 3.97
N ASP A 45 -9.53 -1.67 2.94
CA ASP A 45 -10.02 -1.72 1.57
C ASP A 45 -10.03 -3.18 1.06
N GLN A 46 -9.11 -4.00 1.57
CA GLN A 46 -8.98 -5.40 1.19
C GLN A 46 -8.60 -6.29 2.37
N VAL A 47 -9.15 -7.51 2.36
CA VAL A 47 -8.83 -8.56 3.32
C VAL A 47 -8.41 -9.82 2.55
N ILE A 48 -7.24 -10.35 2.90
CA ILE A 48 -6.51 -11.43 2.21
C ILE A 48 -6.31 -12.63 3.14
#